data_AF-A0AAV8VWC2-F1
#
_entry.id   AF-A0AAV8VWC2-F1
#
_cell.length_a   1.000
_cell.length_b   1.000
_cell.length_c   1.000
_cell.angle_alpha   90.00
_cell.angle_beta   90.00
_cell.angle_gamma   90.00
#
_symmetry.space_group_name_H-M   'P 1'
#
loop_
_entity.id
_entity.type
_entity.pdbx_description
1 polymer ?
#
loop_
_entity_poly.entity_id
_entity_poly.type
_entity_poly.pdbx_seq_one_letter_code
_entity_poly.pdbx_strand_id
1 'polypeptide(L)'
;MTFPGLGRGCRERNNIFDTDAPWEIKESILGGFGVFAKRDIDVGEVIFTDSPVILGPRNLNNPKDFCVNCFNLTNLVSCKNNCGLPLCSDLCQNSFNHQRECKLIRLMKKEDAKETTSKELVKCLTPLRSIMLSNADKNVISHLKYHKGKNHGQEIDVLVNELGFEIKEDDKQFLKIVCAVLDANAFEVITGNEQNQSSLREVLEKRLKV
;
A
#
# COMPACT_ATOMS: atom_id res chain seq x y z
N MET A 1 -23.56 20.89 11.93
CA MET A 1 -24.05 20.16 10.75
C MET A 1 -24.24 18.72 11.17
N THR A 2 -25.48 18.33 11.37
CA THR A 2 -25.89 16.95 11.67
C THR A 2 -25.64 16.12 10.42
N PHE A 3 -24.90 15.01 10.54
CA PHE A 3 -24.75 14.01 9.47
C PHE A 3 -25.90 13.00 9.60
N PRO A 4 -26.96 13.08 8.76
CA PRO A 4 -28.00 12.07 8.76
C PRO A 4 -27.51 10.92 7.88
N GLY A 5 -27.29 9.72 8.46
CA GLY A 5 -27.10 8.51 7.66
C GLY A 5 -25.88 7.63 7.97
N LEU A 6 -25.31 7.64 9.18
CA LEU A 6 -24.48 6.52 9.66
C LEU A 6 -25.37 5.39 10.19
N GLY A 7 -26.23 4.87 9.32
CA GLY A 7 -27.04 3.69 9.58
C GLY A 7 -26.36 2.46 8.94
N ARG A 8 -25.94 1.52 9.80
CA ARG A 8 -25.32 0.23 9.47
C ARG A 8 -23.93 0.35 8.83
N GLY A 9 -22.91 -0.05 9.59
CA GLY A 9 -21.56 -0.18 9.08
C GLY A 9 -21.55 -1.09 7.86
N CYS A 10 -21.28 -0.53 6.69
CA CYS A 10 -21.07 -1.28 5.46
C CYS A 10 -20.42 -0.40 4.42
N ARG A 11 -19.10 -0.53 4.23
CA ARG A 11 -18.42 -0.16 2.99
C ARG A 11 -17.51 -1.31 2.59
N GLU A 12 -17.99 -2.01 1.57
CA GLU A 12 -17.47 -3.24 0.95
C GLU A 12 -16.00 -3.08 0.51
N ARG A 13 -15.10 -3.87 1.11
CA ARG A 13 -13.73 -4.06 0.60
C ARG A 13 -13.41 -5.56 0.60
N ASN A 14 -13.09 -6.10 -0.59
CA ASN A 14 -12.61 -7.48 -0.80
C ASN A 14 -13.49 -8.63 -0.28
N ASN A 15 -14.82 -8.47 -0.28
CA ASN A 15 -15.78 -9.46 0.26
C ASN A 15 -15.55 -9.83 1.73
N ILE A 16 -14.84 -8.97 2.47
CA ILE A 16 -14.62 -9.13 3.90
C ILE A 16 -15.82 -8.49 4.60
N PHE A 17 -16.94 -9.22 4.62
CA PHE A 17 -18.15 -8.78 5.28
C PHE A 17 -18.39 -9.58 6.55
N ASP A 18 -18.73 -8.87 7.61
CA ASP A 18 -19.42 -9.45 8.74
C ASP A 18 -20.73 -8.68 8.95
N THR A 19 -21.83 -9.26 8.49
CA THR A 19 -23.18 -8.69 8.66
C THR A 19 -23.64 -8.71 10.12
N ASP A 20 -22.97 -9.48 10.98
CA ASP A 20 -23.24 -9.58 12.41
C ASP A 20 -21.96 -9.31 13.23
N ALA A 21 -21.20 -8.30 12.80
CA ALA A 21 -19.96 -7.91 13.46
C ALA A 21 -20.19 -7.73 14.98
N PRO A 22 -19.36 -8.36 15.85
CA PRO A 22 -19.50 -8.31 17.30
C PRO A 22 -19.22 -6.94 17.91
N TRP A 23 -18.98 -5.93 17.07
CA TRP A 23 -18.61 -4.59 17.45
C TRP A 23 -19.39 -3.52 16.70
N GLU A 24 -19.39 -2.31 17.26
CA GLU A 24 -19.89 -1.07 16.68
C GLU A 24 -18.85 0.04 16.78
N ILE A 25 -19.00 1.05 15.93
CA ILE A 25 -18.24 2.30 16.01
C ILE A 25 -19.08 3.31 16.79
N LYS A 26 -18.50 3.87 17.85
CA LYS A 26 -19.12 4.92 18.68
C LYS A 26 -18.09 6.02 18.98
N GLU A 27 -18.56 7.20 19.39
CA GLU A 27 -17.66 8.22 19.93
C GLU A 27 -17.04 7.73 21.24
N SER A 28 -15.73 7.96 21.39
CA SER A 28 -14.97 7.61 22.58
C SER A 28 -14.84 8.81 23.51
N ILE A 29 -14.97 8.58 24.81
CA ILE A 29 -14.69 9.59 25.85
C ILE A 29 -13.22 10.03 25.87
N LEU A 30 -12.33 9.23 25.27
CA LEU A 30 -10.90 9.55 25.12
C LEU A 30 -10.62 10.43 23.90
N GLY A 31 -11.63 10.67 23.07
CA GLY A 31 -11.55 11.46 21.84
C GLY A 31 -11.67 10.62 20.56
N GLY A 32 -12.36 11.17 19.56
CA GLY A 32 -12.58 10.53 18.26
C GLY A 32 -13.56 9.36 18.33
N PHE A 33 -13.47 8.46 17.35
CA PHE A 33 -14.26 7.24 17.29
C PHE A 33 -13.47 6.05 17.83
N GLY A 34 -14.16 5.15 18.53
CA GLY A 34 -13.65 3.86 18.99
C GLY A 34 -14.49 2.70 18.47
N VAL A 35 -13.91 1.50 18.54
CA VAL A 35 -14.58 0.23 18.26
C VAL A 35 -14.97 -0.39 19.61
N PHE A 36 -16.25 -0.70 19.78
CA PHE A 36 -16.83 -1.18 21.05
C PHE A 36 -17.56 -2.50 20.82
N ALA A 37 -17.40 -3.45 21.74
CA ALA A 37 -18.13 -4.71 21.69
C ALA A 37 -19.65 -4.48 21.87
N LYS A 38 -20.46 -5.16 21.04
CA LYS A 38 -21.93 -5.17 21.14
C LYS A 38 -22.46 -6.32 22.00
N ARG A 39 -21.65 -7.36 22.18
CA ARG A 39 -21.92 -8.58 22.93
C ARG A 39 -20.63 -9.11 23.54
N ASP A 40 -20.74 -10.12 24.37
CA ASP A 40 -19.58 -10.88 24.84
C ASP A 40 -18.86 -11.54 23.65
N ILE A 41 -17.53 -11.55 23.72
CA ILE A 41 -16.63 -12.06 22.69
C ILE A 41 -15.86 -13.22 23.30
N ASP A 42 -15.95 -14.40 22.69
CA ASP A 42 -15.29 -15.59 23.21
C ASP A 42 -13.77 -15.55 22.97
N VAL A 43 -13.02 -16.24 23.82
CA VAL A 43 -11.56 -16.36 23.66
C VAL A 43 -11.25 -17.04 22.33
N GLY A 44 -10.36 -16.44 21.54
CA GLY A 44 -10.00 -16.90 20.20
C GLY A 44 -10.97 -16.50 19.09
N GLU A 45 -12.08 -15.83 19.40
CA GLU A 45 -13.03 -15.32 18.41
C GLU A 45 -12.38 -14.22 17.54
N VAL A 46 -12.73 -14.19 16.25
CA VAL A 46 -12.27 -13.15 15.32
C VAL A 46 -13.20 -11.94 15.45
N ILE A 47 -12.68 -10.83 15.95
CA ILE A 47 -13.47 -9.60 16.13
C ILE A 47 -13.74 -8.93 14.77
N PHE A 48 -12.70 -8.79 13.94
CA PHE A 48 -12.83 -8.33 12.57
C PHE A 48 -11.65 -8.78 11.71
N THR A 49 -11.85 -8.69 10.41
CA THR A 49 -10.86 -8.91 9.36
C THR A 49 -10.83 -7.69 8.46
N ASP A 50 -9.66 -7.35 7.95
CA ASP A 50 -9.48 -6.25 7.00
C ASP A 50 -8.46 -6.63 5.92
N SER A 51 -8.41 -5.85 4.86
CA SER A 51 -7.44 -5.96 3.76
C SER A 51 -6.80 -4.61 3.47
N PRO A 52 -5.48 -4.57 3.25
CA PRO A 52 -4.77 -3.31 3.06
C PRO A 52 -5.26 -2.58 1.81
N VAL A 53 -5.26 -1.24 1.88
CA VAL A 53 -5.54 -0.40 0.71
C VAL A 53 -4.37 -0.45 -0.27
N ILE A 54 -3.15 -0.43 0.28
CA ILE A 54 -1.90 -0.49 -0.47
C ILE A 54 -0.93 -1.41 0.27
N LEU A 55 -0.30 -2.29 -0.49
CA LEU A 55 0.77 -3.19 -0.09
C LEU A 55 2.00 -2.90 -0.93
N GLY A 56 3.19 -2.80 -0.34
CA GLY A 56 4.43 -2.73 -1.11
C GLY A 56 5.72 -2.65 -0.32
N PRO A 57 6.88 -2.54 -1.01
CA PRO A 57 8.18 -2.31 -0.39
C PRO A 57 8.17 -1.22 0.67
N ARG A 58 8.93 -1.45 1.74
CA ARG A 58 9.39 -0.37 2.60
C ARG A 58 10.60 0.34 1.96
N ASN A 59 10.57 1.66 1.96
CA ASN A 59 11.76 2.46 1.67
C ASN A 59 12.77 2.29 2.83
N LEU A 60 13.75 1.41 2.65
CA LEU A 60 14.84 1.14 3.58
C LEU A 60 16.16 1.57 2.95
N ASN A 61 17.15 1.95 3.76
CA ASN A 61 18.47 2.37 3.27
C ASN A 61 19.24 1.24 2.55
N ASN A 62 18.89 -0.03 2.80
CA ASN A 62 19.46 -1.19 2.11
C ASN A 62 18.39 -2.31 2.00
N PRO A 63 17.41 -2.17 1.11
CA PRO A 63 16.36 -3.17 0.98
C PRO A 63 16.97 -4.44 0.36
N LYS A 64 16.56 -5.61 0.86
CA LYS A 64 16.83 -6.86 0.15
C LYS A 64 16.15 -6.81 -1.21
N ASP A 65 16.78 -7.36 -2.23
CA ASP A 65 16.12 -7.54 -3.52
C ASP A 65 15.04 -8.62 -3.35
N PHE A 66 13.85 -8.36 -3.89
CA PHE A 66 12.73 -9.29 -3.84
C PHE A 66 11.86 -9.17 -5.10
N CYS A 67 11.13 -10.23 -5.42
CA CYS A 67 10.17 -10.23 -6.52
C CYS A 67 9.02 -9.29 -6.20
N VAL A 68 8.82 -8.24 -6.98
CA VAL A 68 7.82 -7.19 -6.69
C VAL A 68 6.38 -7.70 -6.66
N ASN A 69 6.14 -8.87 -7.26
CA ASN A 69 4.81 -9.50 -7.34
C ASN A 69 4.53 -10.47 -6.17
N CYS A 70 5.50 -11.30 -5.77
CA CYS A 70 5.29 -12.37 -4.76
C CYS A 70 6.22 -12.29 -3.55
N PHE A 71 7.11 -11.31 -3.50
CA PHE A 71 8.05 -11.04 -2.41
C PHE A 71 9.12 -12.11 -2.14
N ASN A 72 9.27 -13.11 -3.02
CA ASN A 72 10.36 -14.07 -2.97
C ASN A 72 11.73 -13.36 -3.16
N LEU A 73 12.75 -13.74 -2.37
CA LEU A 73 14.09 -13.14 -2.42
C LEU A 73 15.05 -13.80 -3.43
N THR A 74 14.64 -14.92 -4.04
CA THR A 74 15.54 -15.75 -4.87
C THR A 74 15.19 -15.68 -6.35
N ASN A 75 16.17 -16.03 -7.20
CA ASN A 75 16.02 -16.14 -8.67
C ASN A 75 15.52 -14.85 -9.35
N LEU A 76 15.94 -13.70 -8.83
CA LEU A 76 15.48 -12.40 -9.31
C LEU A 76 16.17 -12.01 -10.62
N VAL A 77 15.34 -11.71 -11.61
CA VAL A 77 15.75 -11.19 -12.91
C VAL A 77 14.96 -9.92 -13.22
N SER A 78 15.59 -8.98 -13.93
CA SER A 78 14.90 -7.79 -14.41
C SER A 78 13.80 -8.17 -15.41
N CYS A 79 12.69 -7.44 -15.35
CA CYS A 79 11.58 -7.63 -16.28
C CYS A 79 12.01 -7.52 -17.76
N LYS A 80 11.61 -8.50 -18.59
CA LYS A 80 11.91 -8.55 -20.04
C LYS A 80 11.33 -7.38 -20.85
N ASN A 81 10.33 -6.67 -20.33
CA ASN A 81 9.73 -5.49 -20.98
C ASN A 81 10.44 -4.17 -20.59
N ASN A 82 11.60 -4.24 -19.92
CA ASN A 82 12.42 -3.10 -19.55
C ASN A 82 11.70 -2.05 -18.67
N CYS A 83 10.79 -2.47 -17.77
CA CYS A 83 10.27 -1.58 -16.73
C CYS A 83 11.23 -1.39 -15.54
N GLY A 84 12.28 -2.21 -15.44
CA GLY A 84 13.28 -2.14 -14.36
C GLY A 84 12.92 -2.86 -13.06
N LEU A 85 11.74 -3.48 -12.94
CA LEU A 85 11.34 -4.22 -11.74
C LEU A 85 11.92 -5.65 -11.70
N PRO A 86 12.36 -6.15 -10.52
CA PRO A 86 12.85 -7.51 -10.33
C PRO A 86 11.72 -8.53 -10.12
N LEU A 87 11.82 -9.69 -10.76
CA LEU A 87 10.83 -10.77 -10.75
C LEU A 87 11.51 -12.13 -10.62
N CYS A 88 10.89 -13.10 -9.94
CA CYS A 88 11.50 -14.42 -9.71
C CYS A 88 11.15 -15.51 -10.75
N SER A 89 10.22 -15.23 -11.67
CA SER A 89 9.71 -16.22 -12.64
C SER A 89 8.92 -15.58 -13.77
N ASP A 90 8.74 -16.31 -14.87
CA ASP A 90 7.85 -15.93 -15.96
C ASP A 90 6.37 -15.83 -15.54
N LEU A 91 5.95 -16.61 -14.53
CA LEU A 91 4.61 -16.48 -13.95
C LEU A 91 4.43 -15.12 -13.27
N CYS A 92 5.41 -14.67 -12.49
CA CYS A 92 5.37 -13.34 -11.87
C CYS A 92 5.44 -12.24 -12.93
N GLN A 93 6.25 -12.43 -13.98
CA GLN A 93 6.33 -11.48 -15.09
C GLN A 93 5.01 -11.33 -15.84
N ASN A 94 4.29 -12.42 -16.04
CA ASN A 94 3.02 -12.40 -16.77
C ASN A 94 1.80 -12.25 -15.86
N SER A 95 2.00 -12.02 -14.56
CA SER A 95 0.92 -11.78 -13.61
C SER A 95 0.20 -10.46 -13.93
N PHE A 96 -1.12 -10.44 -13.68
CA PHE A 96 -1.96 -9.26 -13.89
C PHE A 96 -1.43 -8.02 -13.15
N ASN A 97 -1.01 -8.19 -11.89
CA ASN A 97 -0.51 -7.11 -11.05
C ASN A 97 0.75 -6.48 -11.65
N HIS A 98 1.77 -7.31 -11.96
CA HIS A 98 2.99 -6.80 -12.59
C HIS A 98 2.71 -6.20 -13.97
N GLN A 99 1.87 -6.81 -14.82
CA GLN A 99 1.61 -6.27 -16.16
C GLN A 99 1.02 -4.85 -16.11
N ARG A 100 0.12 -4.58 -15.16
CA ARG A 100 -0.42 -3.24 -14.94
C ARG A 100 0.66 -2.25 -14.48
N GLU A 101 1.46 -2.63 -13.49
CA GLU A 101 2.58 -1.81 -12.99
C GLU A 101 3.63 -1.54 -14.08
N CYS A 102 4.02 -2.59 -14.80
CA CYS A 102 4.97 -2.54 -15.90
C CYS A 102 4.52 -1.55 -16.98
N LYS A 103 3.23 -1.57 -17.34
CA LYS A 103 2.66 -0.64 -18.32
C LYS A 103 2.69 0.80 -17.80
N LEU A 104 2.29 1.03 -16.54
CA LEU A 104 2.30 2.36 -15.93
C LEU A 104 3.71 2.95 -15.90
N ILE A 105 4.68 2.18 -15.42
CA ILE A 105 6.08 2.62 -15.30
C ILE A 105 6.65 2.98 -16.66
N ARG A 106 6.45 2.13 -17.67
CA ARG A 106 6.94 2.39 -19.03
C ARG A 106 6.28 3.61 -19.67
N LEU A 107 5.03 3.91 -19.33
CA LEU A 107 4.32 5.08 -19.84
C LEU A 107 4.82 6.38 -19.18
N MET A 108 5.15 6.32 -17.89
CA MET A 108 5.59 7.48 -17.12
C MET A 108 7.08 7.77 -17.24
N LYS A 109 7.90 6.81 -17.65
CA LYS A 109 9.34 6.98 -17.77
C LYS A 109 9.72 7.56 -19.14
N LYS A 110 10.59 8.57 -19.17
CA LYS A 110 11.12 9.13 -20.42
C LYS A 110 11.91 8.09 -21.24
N GLU A 111 11.89 8.24 -22.56
CA GLU A 111 12.60 7.34 -23.47
C GLU A 111 14.13 7.40 -23.32
N ASP A 112 14.68 8.55 -22.92
CA ASP A 112 16.12 8.80 -22.73
C ASP A 112 16.59 8.59 -21.29
N ALA A 113 15.70 8.22 -20.37
CA ALA A 113 16.04 8.04 -18.97
C ALA A 113 17.02 6.86 -18.81
N LYS A 114 18.05 7.07 -17.99
CA LYS A 114 19.11 6.10 -17.70
C LYS A 114 18.54 4.72 -17.33
N GLU A 115 19.35 3.68 -17.55
CA GLU A 115 19.05 2.34 -17.10
C GLU A 115 18.73 2.39 -15.59
N THR A 116 17.50 2.02 -15.23
CA THR A 116 17.01 2.21 -13.86
C THR A 116 17.62 1.16 -12.96
N THR A 117 18.30 1.60 -11.91
CA THR A 117 18.63 0.70 -10.81
C THR A 117 17.34 0.18 -10.19
N SER A 118 17.09 -1.13 -10.30
CA SER A 118 15.88 -1.79 -9.78
C SER A 118 15.56 -1.38 -8.33
N LYS A 119 16.59 -1.15 -7.51
CA LYS A 119 16.49 -0.79 -6.10
C LYS A 119 15.79 0.54 -5.82
N GLU A 120 16.15 1.61 -6.55
CA GLU A 120 15.54 2.93 -6.31
C GLU A 120 14.08 2.95 -6.78
N LEU A 121 13.80 2.28 -7.90
CA LEU A 121 12.42 2.12 -8.37
C LEU A 121 11.56 1.31 -7.39
N VAL A 122 12.12 0.23 -6.83
CA VAL A 122 11.44 -0.59 -5.82
C VAL A 122 11.10 0.24 -4.58
N LYS A 123 12.01 1.11 -4.08
CA LYS A 123 11.71 2.00 -2.94
C LYS A 123 10.53 2.93 -3.19
N CYS A 124 10.30 3.31 -4.44
CA CYS A 124 9.23 4.23 -4.84
C CYS A 124 7.94 3.52 -5.29
N LEU A 125 7.92 2.18 -5.30
CA LEU A 125 6.84 1.41 -5.91
C LEU A 125 5.53 1.50 -5.12
N THR A 126 5.60 1.53 -3.79
CA THR A 126 4.42 1.57 -2.90
C THR A 126 3.53 2.80 -3.16
N PRO A 127 4.05 4.05 -3.17
CA PRO A 127 3.22 5.18 -3.56
C PRO A 127 2.79 5.10 -5.03
N LEU A 128 3.62 4.61 -5.98
CA LEU A 128 3.18 4.46 -7.38
C LEU A 128 1.96 3.54 -7.55
N ARG A 129 1.84 2.47 -6.75
CA ARG A 129 0.66 1.59 -6.74
C ARG A 129 -0.64 2.36 -6.46
N SER A 130 -0.56 3.46 -5.72
CA SER A 130 -1.73 4.29 -5.38
C SER A 130 -2.40 4.92 -6.61
N ILE A 131 -1.66 5.16 -7.70
CA ILE A 131 -2.19 5.74 -8.94
C ILE A 131 -3.23 4.80 -9.56
N MET A 132 -3.01 3.49 -9.43
CA MET A 132 -3.80 2.42 -10.03
C MET A 132 -5.02 1.98 -9.20
N LEU A 133 -5.22 2.61 -8.04
CA LEU A 133 -6.35 2.34 -7.16
C LEU A 133 -7.68 2.83 -7.74
N SER A 134 -8.76 2.22 -7.28
CA SER A 134 -10.12 2.67 -7.56
C SER A 134 -10.38 4.05 -6.92
N ASN A 135 -11.38 4.78 -7.42
CA ASN A 135 -11.77 6.06 -6.81
C ASN A 135 -12.24 5.88 -5.36
N ALA A 136 -12.87 4.75 -5.03
CA ALA A 136 -13.28 4.43 -3.67
C ALA A 136 -12.07 4.27 -2.73
N ASP A 137 -11.00 3.59 -3.18
CA ASP A 137 -9.78 3.40 -2.40
C ASP A 137 -8.96 4.68 -2.27
N LYS A 138 -8.87 5.48 -3.35
CA LYS A 138 -8.27 6.82 -3.28
C LYS A 138 -9.02 7.72 -2.29
N ASN A 139 -10.35 7.60 -2.27
CA ASN A 139 -11.16 8.30 -1.28
C ASN A 139 -10.94 7.78 0.15
N VAL A 140 -10.62 6.50 0.36
CA VAL A 140 -10.24 6.04 1.71
C VAL A 140 -8.92 6.70 2.12
N ILE A 141 -7.93 6.71 1.23
CA ILE A 141 -6.61 7.32 1.51
C ILE A 141 -6.76 8.79 1.90
N SER A 142 -7.64 9.55 1.23
CA SER A 142 -7.84 10.97 1.53
C SER A 142 -8.42 11.24 2.93
N HIS A 143 -9.00 10.24 3.57
CA HIS A 143 -9.55 10.34 4.93
C HIS A 143 -8.61 9.79 6.02
N LEU A 144 -7.50 9.15 5.63
CA LEU A 144 -6.50 8.67 6.58
C LEU A 144 -5.71 9.83 7.19
N LYS A 145 -5.27 9.64 8.44
CA LYS A 145 -4.44 10.63 9.13
C LYS A 145 -3.09 10.74 8.45
N TYR A 146 -2.54 11.93 8.30
CA TYR A 146 -1.18 12.11 7.81
C TYR A 146 -0.57 13.36 8.41
N HIS A 147 0.76 13.40 8.42
CA HIS A 147 1.49 14.56 8.92
C HIS A 147 1.65 15.59 7.79
N LYS A 148 1.38 16.88 8.08
CA LYS A 148 1.57 17.99 7.12
C LYS A 148 3.02 18.52 7.10
N GLY A 149 3.98 17.70 7.55
CA GLY A 149 5.39 18.09 7.63
C GLY A 149 6.04 18.19 6.25
N LYS A 150 7.21 18.83 6.19
CA LYS A 150 7.95 19.01 4.92
C LYS A 150 8.77 17.78 4.50
N ASN A 151 8.86 16.74 5.33
CA ASN A 151 9.77 15.61 5.14
C ASN A 151 9.11 14.40 4.45
N HIS A 152 8.03 14.60 3.69
CA HIS A 152 7.30 13.51 3.02
C HIS A 152 7.47 13.58 1.50
N GLY A 153 7.53 12.41 0.86
CA GLY A 153 7.54 12.29 -0.59
C GLY A 153 8.92 12.30 -1.24
N GLN A 154 9.97 11.96 -0.49
CA GLN A 154 11.32 11.77 -1.04
C GLN A 154 11.33 10.74 -2.17
N GLU A 155 10.49 9.70 -2.08
CA GLU A 155 10.29 8.72 -3.15
C GLU A 155 9.86 9.37 -4.47
N ILE A 156 9.03 10.42 -4.38
CA ILE A 156 8.49 11.10 -5.56
C ILE A 156 9.54 12.01 -6.17
N ASP A 157 10.37 12.64 -5.32
CA ASP A 157 11.50 13.43 -5.79
C ASP A 157 12.56 12.55 -6.46
N VAL A 158 12.83 11.33 -5.95
CA VAL A 158 13.70 10.33 -6.60
C VAL A 158 13.13 9.91 -7.96
N LEU A 159 11.83 9.59 -8.04
CA LEU A 159 11.18 9.21 -9.30
C LEU A 159 11.38 10.27 -10.39
N VAL A 160 11.16 11.54 -10.07
CA VAL A 160 11.20 12.64 -11.03
C VAL A 160 12.64 13.05 -11.35
N ASN A 161 13.46 13.29 -10.33
CA ASN A 161 14.78 13.92 -10.49
C ASN A 161 15.87 12.91 -10.86
N GLU A 162 15.77 11.66 -10.38
CA GLU A 162 16.82 10.66 -10.57
C GLU A 162 16.43 9.59 -11.59
N LEU A 163 15.16 9.16 -11.58
CA LEU A 163 14.68 8.06 -12.42
C LEU A 163 13.99 8.52 -13.72
N GLY A 164 13.81 9.83 -13.90
CA GLY A 164 13.29 10.42 -15.13
C GLY A 164 11.81 10.13 -15.39
N PHE A 165 10.98 10.10 -14.35
CA PHE A 165 9.53 9.96 -14.48
C PHE A 165 8.86 11.31 -14.78
N GLU A 166 7.98 11.33 -15.77
CA GLU A 166 7.05 12.40 -16.09
C GLU A 166 5.71 12.15 -15.40
N ILE A 167 5.55 12.77 -14.22
CA ILE A 167 4.34 12.68 -13.41
C ILE A 167 3.60 14.02 -13.48
N LYS A 168 2.28 14.00 -13.71
CA LYS A 168 1.43 15.20 -13.70
C LYS A 168 1.45 15.85 -12.32
N GLU A 169 1.26 17.17 -12.25
CA GLU A 169 1.34 17.89 -10.98
C GLU A 169 0.30 17.41 -9.95
N ASP A 170 -0.95 17.17 -10.39
CA ASP A 170 -2.00 16.62 -9.52
C ASP A 170 -1.63 15.23 -8.98
N ASP A 171 -1.05 14.38 -9.83
CA ASP A 171 -0.59 13.04 -9.43
C ASP A 171 0.60 13.14 -8.46
N LYS A 172 1.54 14.08 -8.68
CA LYS A 172 2.66 14.32 -7.74
C LYS A 172 2.13 14.74 -6.37
N GLN A 173 1.18 15.66 -6.31
CA GLN A 173 0.57 16.09 -5.05
C GLN A 173 -0.13 14.93 -4.34
N PHE A 174 -0.91 14.14 -5.08
CA PHE A 174 -1.56 12.94 -4.53
C PHE A 174 -0.54 11.93 -4.00
N LEU A 175 0.54 11.64 -4.75
CA LEU A 175 1.57 10.70 -4.32
C LEU A 175 2.32 11.17 -3.07
N LYS A 176 2.59 12.48 -2.93
CA LYS A 176 3.19 13.05 -1.72
C LYS A 176 2.27 12.90 -0.50
N ILE A 177 0.94 13.05 -0.69
CA ILE A 177 -0.06 12.76 0.35
C ILE A 177 -0.02 11.27 0.72
N VAL A 178 0.05 10.38 -0.27
CA VAL A 178 0.15 8.93 -0.05
C VAL A 178 1.40 8.59 0.77
N CYS A 179 2.57 9.17 0.47
CA CYS A 179 3.76 8.99 1.28
C CYS A 179 3.53 9.43 2.73
N ALA A 180 2.93 10.60 2.95
CA ALA A 180 2.64 11.09 4.29
C ALA A 180 1.62 10.20 5.06
N VAL A 181 0.65 9.61 4.36
CA VAL A 181 -0.28 8.62 4.91
C VAL A 181 0.45 7.33 5.26
N LEU A 182 1.33 6.83 4.39
CA LEU A 182 2.13 5.63 4.64
C LEU A 182 3.03 5.82 5.88
N ASP A 183 3.62 6.99 6.06
CA ASP A 183 4.48 7.27 7.22
C ASP A 183 3.73 7.27 8.56
N ALA A 184 2.42 7.54 8.54
CA ALA A 184 1.59 7.61 9.76
C ALA A 184 0.75 6.35 10.02
N ASN A 185 0.35 5.61 8.98
CA ASN A 185 -0.60 4.50 9.10
C ASN A 185 -0.04 3.15 8.64
N ALA A 186 1.13 3.10 8.00
CA ALA A 186 1.64 1.83 7.52
C ALA A 186 2.21 0.98 8.66
N PHE A 187 1.88 -0.30 8.64
CA PHE A 187 2.49 -1.33 9.47
C PHE A 187 3.51 -2.13 8.67
N GLU A 188 4.46 -2.69 9.40
CA GLU A 188 5.45 -3.59 8.83
C GLU A 188 4.91 -5.01 8.81
N VAL A 189 4.98 -5.65 7.64
CA VAL A 189 4.65 -7.06 7.48
C VAL A 189 5.88 -7.80 6.98
N ILE A 190 6.17 -8.91 7.63
CA ILE A 190 7.25 -9.81 7.24
C ILE A 190 6.63 -10.91 6.38
N THR A 191 7.08 -11.01 5.14
CA THR A 191 6.63 -12.04 4.18
C THR A 191 7.76 -13.02 3.90
N GLY A 192 7.44 -14.32 3.82
CA GLY A 192 8.38 -15.41 3.52
C GLY A 192 8.58 -16.42 4.65
N ASN A 193 9.27 -17.53 4.37
CA ASN A 193 9.60 -18.58 5.35
C ASN A 193 10.76 -18.11 6.26
N GLU A 194 11.03 -18.80 7.38
CA GLU A 194 12.08 -18.43 8.36
C GLU A 194 13.46 -18.12 7.74
N GLN A 195 13.78 -18.73 6.61
CA GLN A 195 15.04 -18.53 5.88
C GLN A 195 15.00 -17.41 4.81
N ASN A 196 13.84 -16.86 4.48
CA ASN A 196 13.62 -16.02 3.29
C ASN A 196 12.63 -14.86 3.53
N GLN A 197 12.93 -14.02 4.54
CA GLN A 197 12.04 -12.94 4.99
C GLN A 197 12.27 -11.58 4.29
N SER A 198 11.19 -10.98 3.80
CA SER A 198 11.07 -9.66 3.17
C SER A 198 10.19 -8.73 4.02
N SER A 199 10.64 -7.51 4.29
CA SER A 199 9.86 -6.48 5.01
C SER A 199 9.09 -5.60 4.03
N LEU A 200 7.77 -5.52 4.23
CA LEU A 200 6.86 -4.71 3.43
C LEU A 200 6.20 -3.64 4.31
N ARG A 201 5.82 -2.53 3.67
CA ARG A 201 4.85 -1.58 4.23
C ARG A 201 3.48 -1.94 3.71
N GLU A 202 2.54 -2.04 4.62
CA GLU A 202 1.13 -2.15 4.30
C GLU A 202 0.38 -1.06 5.05
N VAL A 203 -0.51 -0.32 4.40
CA VAL A 203 -1.52 0.43 5.14
C VAL A 203 -2.58 -0.59 5.55
N LEU A 204 -2.33 -1.25 6.67
CA LEU A 204 -3.11 -2.36 7.20
C LEU A 204 -3.86 -1.99 8.48
N GLU A 205 -5.01 -2.62 8.67
CA GLU A 205 -5.74 -2.70 9.93
C GLU A 205 -5.42 -4.02 10.66
N LYS A 206 -5.68 -4.04 11.97
CA LYS A 206 -5.20 -5.04 12.93
C LYS A 206 -6.05 -6.32 12.90
N ARG A 207 -5.43 -7.50 13.02
CA ARG A 207 -6.15 -8.70 13.46
C ARG A 207 -6.21 -8.71 14.98
N LEU A 208 -7.33 -8.26 15.55
CA LEU A 208 -7.57 -8.36 16.99
C LEU A 208 -8.29 -9.69 17.29
N LYS A 209 -7.56 -10.57 17.98
CA LYS A 209 -8.10 -11.76 18.65
C LYS A 209 -7.91 -11.57 20.14
N VAL A 210 -8.92 -11.97 20.92
CA VAL A 210 -8.87 -12.01 22.39
C VAL A 210 -8.24 -13.31 22.83
#